data_AF-A0A8J8GNG3-F1
#
_entry.id   AF-A0A8J8GNG3-F1
#
_cell.length_a   1.000
_cell.length_b   1.000
_cell.length_c   1.000
_cell.angle_alpha   90.00
_cell.angle_beta   90.00
_cell.angle_gamma   90.00
#
_symmetry.space_group_name_H-M   'P 1'
#
loop_
_entity.id
_entity.type
_entity.pdbx_description
1 polymer ?
#
loop_
_entity_poly.entity_id
_entity_poly.type
_entity_poly.pdbx_seq_one_letter_code
_entity_poly.pdbx_strand_id
1 'polypeptide(L)'
;MSEHDREQELEDFLILRELDEPITEAELEAAGEQSGEALSTLRDEGVGIRWVESEVLTTEDGDVTGTFCHYRAESEDAIREHADRAGLPATRIDRRGEPLEGE
;
A
#
# COMPACT_ATOMS: atom_id res chain seq x y z
N MET A 1 -24.43 -2.53 14.16
CA MET A 1 -23.52 -2.11 13.08
C MET A 1 -22.89 -3.39 12.55
N SER A 2 -23.28 -3.82 11.36
CA SER A 2 -22.78 -5.04 10.74
C SER A 2 -21.33 -4.85 10.30
N GLU A 3 -20.54 -5.92 10.22
CA GLU A 3 -19.17 -5.89 9.66
C GLU A 3 -19.14 -5.28 8.24
N HIS A 4 -20.23 -5.48 7.49
CA HIS A 4 -20.48 -4.89 6.18
C HIS A 4 -20.51 -3.35 6.18
N ASP A 5 -20.90 -2.72 7.29
CA ASP A 5 -21.01 -1.26 7.41
C ASP A 5 -19.63 -0.61 7.58
N ARG A 6 -18.72 -1.27 8.30
CA ARG A 6 -17.31 -0.85 8.46
C ARG A 6 -16.52 -0.99 7.16
N GLU A 7 -16.89 -1.93 6.29
CA GLU A 7 -16.28 -2.07 4.95
C GLU A 7 -16.70 -0.95 4.00
N GLN A 8 -17.81 -0.24 4.27
CA GLN A 8 -18.30 0.87 3.43
C GLN A 8 -17.74 2.25 3.82
N GLU A 9 -17.00 2.35 4.93
CA GLU A 9 -16.37 3.61 5.39
C GLU A 9 -14.90 3.73 5.00
N LEU A 10 -14.29 2.68 4.43
CA LEU A 10 -12.90 2.71 4.01
C LEU A 10 -12.78 3.35 2.62
N GLU A 11 -11.86 4.29 2.52
CA GLU A 11 -11.53 4.98 1.28
C GLU A 11 -10.38 4.26 0.58
N ASP A 12 -10.43 4.20 -0.75
CA ASP A 12 -9.37 3.63 -1.56
C ASP A 12 -8.20 4.63 -1.66
N PHE A 13 -7.00 4.16 -1.30
CA PHE A 13 -5.74 4.90 -1.37
C PHE A 13 -4.75 4.18 -2.28
N LEU A 14 -4.10 4.98 -3.12
CA LEU A 14 -3.04 4.56 -4.02
C LEU A 14 -1.73 5.05 -3.43
N ILE A 15 -0.82 4.12 -3.16
CA ILE A 15 0.50 4.40 -2.60
C ILE A 15 1.54 4.06 -3.66
N LEU A 16 2.29 5.07 -4.07
CA LEU A 16 3.46 4.89 -4.91
C LEU A 16 4.71 4.98 -4.03
N ARG A 17 5.53 3.93 -4.08
CA ARG A 17 6.85 3.86 -3.47
C ARG A 17 7.88 3.82 -4.59
N GLU A 18 8.39 4.99 -4.94
CA GLU A 18 9.52 5.12 -5.86
C GLU A 18 10.82 4.94 -5.09
N LEU A 19 11.70 4.10 -5.61
CA LEU A 19 13.03 3.85 -5.07
C LEU A 19 14.05 4.63 -5.89
N ASP A 20 14.90 5.42 -5.22
CA ASP A 20 16.01 6.13 -5.87
C ASP A 20 17.04 5.17 -6.48
N GLU A 21 17.23 4.00 -5.84
CA GLU A 21 18.12 2.94 -6.30
C GLU A 21 17.31 1.67 -6.54
N PRO A 22 17.51 0.99 -7.68
CA PRO A 22 16.81 -0.25 -7.95
C PRO A 22 17.21 -1.33 -6.96
N ILE A 23 16.22 -2.13 -6.53
CA ILE A 23 16.43 -3.26 -5.63
C ILE A 23 16.24 -4.59 -6.36
N THR A 24 16.73 -5.65 -5.74
CA THR A 24 16.52 -7.02 -6.24
C THR A 24 15.14 -7.57 -5.84
N GLU A 25 14.68 -8.61 -6.54
CA GLU A 25 13.44 -9.32 -6.18
C GLU A 25 13.45 -9.84 -4.74
N ALA A 26 14.60 -10.26 -4.21
CA ALA A 26 14.73 -10.73 -2.84
C ALA A 26 14.54 -9.60 -1.81
N GLU A 27 15.05 -8.40 -2.11
CA GLU A 27 14.82 -7.22 -1.26
C GLU A 27 13.38 -6.76 -1.32
N LEU A 28 12.75 -6.85 -2.50
CA LEU A 28 11.34 -6.58 -2.66
C LEU A 28 10.48 -7.56 -1.86
N GLU A 29 10.81 -8.86 -1.86
CA GLU A 29 10.11 -9.87 -1.05
C GLU A 29 10.21 -9.54 0.45
N ALA A 30 11.42 -9.20 0.92
CA ALA A 30 11.64 -8.80 2.30
C ALA A 30 10.88 -7.52 2.69
N ALA A 31 10.78 -6.55 1.77
CA ALA A 31 9.95 -5.37 1.94
C ALA A 31 8.45 -5.72 2.00
N GLY A 32 8.00 -6.61 1.12
CA GLY A 32 6.62 -7.12 1.10
C GLY A 32 6.24 -7.81 2.40
N GLU A 33 7.12 -8.64 2.95
CA GLU A 33 6.91 -9.34 4.24
C GLU A 33 6.80 -8.35 5.40
N GLN A 34 7.71 -7.36 5.48
CA GLN A 34 7.65 -6.29 6.49
C GLN A 34 6.36 -5.46 6.38
N SER A 35 5.94 -5.13 5.15
CA SER A 35 4.66 -4.47 4.92
C SER A 35 3.49 -5.35 5.39
N GLY A 36 3.53 -6.66 5.15
CA GLY A 36 2.50 -7.58 5.62
C GLY A 36 2.41 -7.65 7.15
N GLU A 37 3.55 -7.67 7.84
CA GLU A 37 3.61 -7.68 9.30
C GLU A 37 3.04 -6.39 9.89
N ALA A 38 3.45 -5.22 9.38
CA ALA A 38 2.93 -3.93 9.82
C ALA A 38 1.41 -3.82 9.65
N LEU A 39 0.88 -4.33 8.53
CA LEU A 39 -0.57 -4.36 8.29
C LEU A 39 -1.28 -5.23 9.34
N SER A 40 -0.70 -6.37 9.70
CA SER A 40 -1.26 -7.28 10.69
C SER A 40 -1.31 -6.61 12.07
N THR A 41 -0.25 -5.94 12.47
CA THR A 41 -0.17 -5.18 13.74
C THR A 41 -1.23 -4.09 13.79
N LEU A 42 -1.34 -3.27 12.75
CA LEU A 42 -2.34 -2.21 12.66
C LEU A 42 -3.78 -2.73 12.80
N ARG A 43 -4.07 -3.86 12.13
CA ARG A 43 -5.37 -4.51 12.24
C ARG A 43 -5.66 -5.04 13.64
N ASP A 44 -4.65 -5.54 14.35
CA ASP A 44 -4.78 -6.01 15.73
C ASP A 44 -5.05 -4.85 16.71
N GLU A 45 -4.45 -3.69 16.43
CA GLU A 45 -4.70 -2.42 17.14
C GLU A 45 -6.07 -1.81 16.83
N GLY A 46 -6.80 -2.36 15.86
CA GLY A 46 -8.14 -1.93 15.46
C GLY A 46 -8.16 -0.83 14.40
N VAL A 47 -7.02 -0.56 13.75
CA VAL A 47 -6.95 0.36 12.61
C VAL A 47 -7.64 -0.28 11.41
N GLY A 48 -8.60 0.44 10.84
CA GLY A 48 -9.31 0.07 9.63
C GLY A 48 -8.41 0.25 8.41
N ILE A 49 -7.51 -0.70 8.17
CA ILE A 49 -6.64 -0.75 6.99
C ILE A 49 -6.70 -2.14 6.35
N ARG A 50 -6.69 -2.18 5.01
CA ARG A 50 -6.77 -3.40 4.22
C ARG A 50 -5.94 -3.27 2.95
N TRP A 51 -5.11 -4.28 2.68
CA TRP A 51 -4.45 -4.42 1.40
C TRP A 51 -5.44 -4.94 0.34
N VAL A 52 -5.43 -4.33 -0.84
CA VAL A 52 -6.25 -4.75 -1.99
C VAL A 52 -5.38 -5.45 -3.03
N GLU A 53 -4.39 -4.74 -3.55
CA GLU A 53 -3.45 -5.25 -4.55
C GLU A 53 -2.14 -4.46 -4.52
N SER A 54 -1.09 -5.05 -5.07
CA SER A 54 0.21 -4.41 -5.21
C SER A 54 0.87 -4.83 -6.51
N GLU A 55 1.34 -3.84 -7.25
CA GLU A 55 2.05 -3.97 -8.50
C GLU A 55 3.51 -3.56 -8.30
N VAL A 56 4.40 -4.29 -8.96
CA VAL A 56 5.84 -4.04 -8.91
C VAL A 56 6.21 -3.24 -10.15
N LEU A 57 6.95 -2.14 -9.95
CA LEU A 57 7.48 -1.34 -11.03
C LEU A 57 8.87 -1.87 -11.37
N THR A 58 9.02 -2.43 -12.57
CA THR A 58 10.29 -2.93 -13.08
C THR A 58 10.71 -2.20 -14.36
N THR A 59 12.02 -2.10 -14.57
CA THR A 59 12.59 -1.58 -15.83
C THR A 59 12.66 -2.66 -16.90
N GLU A 60 12.99 -2.26 -18.13
CA GLU A 60 13.27 -3.19 -19.24
C GLU A 60 14.42 -4.17 -18.94
N ASP A 61 15.37 -3.77 -18.08
CA ASP A 61 16.49 -4.60 -17.62
C ASP A 61 16.10 -5.57 -16.48
N GLY A 62 14.86 -5.47 -15.96
CA GLY A 62 14.33 -6.33 -14.89
C GLY A 62 14.59 -5.82 -13.48
N ASP A 63 15.18 -4.64 -13.33
CA ASP A 63 15.43 -3.99 -12.04
C ASP A 63 14.13 -3.44 -11.42
N VAL A 64 13.94 -3.62 -10.12
CA VAL A 64 12.76 -3.09 -9.41
C VAL A 64 13.01 -1.63 -9.03
N THR A 65 12.26 -0.70 -9.63
CA THR A 65 12.35 0.74 -9.34
C THR A 65 11.33 1.21 -8.33
N GLY A 66 10.39 0.35 -7.94
CA GLY A 66 9.41 0.71 -6.93
C GLY A 66 8.23 -0.24 -6.87
N THR A 67 7.25 0.14 -6.07
CA THR A 67 5.99 -0.57 -5.93
C THR A 67 4.83 0.40 -5.95
N PHE A 68 3.77 0.02 -6.64
CA PHE A 68 2.48 0.67 -6.56
C PHE A 68 1.54 -0.21 -5.74
N CYS A 69 0.92 0.31 -4.71
CA CYS A 69 0.06 -0.47 -3.85
C CYS A 69 -1.29 0.21 -3.66
N HIS A 70 -2.35 -0.58 -3.77
CA HIS A 70 -3.71 -0.16 -3.51
C HIS A 70 -4.15 -0.70 -2.15
N TYR A 71 -4.48 0.22 -1.26
CA TYR A 71 -5.03 -0.07 0.06
C TYR A 71 -6.39 0.57 0.23
N ARG A 72 -7.18 0.03 1.16
CA ARG A 72 -8.38 0.66 1.69
C ARG A 72 -8.13 1.00 3.14
N ALA A 73 -8.35 2.24 3.52
CA ALA A 73 -8.19 2.66 4.89
C ALA A 73 -9.26 3.64 5.35
N GLU A 74 -9.44 3.75 6.66
CA GLU A 74 -10.37 4.72 7.25
C GLU A 74 -9.90 6.18 7.05
N SER A 75 -8.60 6.38 6.79
CA SER A 75 -7.98 7.69 6.57
C SER A 75 -6.59 7.55 5.96
N GLU A 76 -6.10 8.64 5.37
CA GLU A 76 -4.73 8.75 4.86
C GLU A 76 -3.68 8.57 5.98
N ASP A 77 -4.03 8.95 7.21
CA ASP A 77 -3.16 8.81 8.38
C ASP A 77 -2.84 7.34 8.70
N ALA A 78 -3.82 6.43 8.57
CA ALA A 78 -3.62 5.00 8.75
C ALA A 78 -2.64 4.41 7.72
N ILE A 79 -2.69 4.92 6.48
CA ILE A 79 -1.73 4.54 5.43
C ILE A 79 -0.32 5.05 5.75
N ARG A 80 -0.20 6.29 6.26
CA ARG A 80 1.10 6.83 6.68
C ARG A 80 1.67 6.05 7.85
N GLU A 81 0.84 5.72 8.83
CA GLU A 81 1.25 4.93 9.98
C GLU A 81 1.70 3.52 9.58
N HIS A 82 1.03 2.92 8.60
CA HIS A 82 1.47 1.68 7.96
C HIS A 82 2.83 1.79 7.31
N ALA A 83 3.05 2.84 6.51
CA ALA A 83 4.33 3.09 5.85
C ALA A 83 5.48 3.27 6.86
N ASP A 84 5.23 4.01 7.94
CA ASP A 84 6.19 4.25 9.02
C ASP A 84 6.54 2.95 9.77
N ARG A 85 5.52 2.18 10.20
CA ARG A 85 5.72 0.88 10.86
C ARG A 85 6.42 -0.15 9.98
N ALA A 86 6.09 -0.18 8.69
CA ALA A 86 6.72 -1.08 7.73
C ALA A 86 8.17 -0.68 7.41
N GLY A 87 8.61 0.53 7.79
CA GLY A 87 9.91 1.07 7.40
C GLY A 87 10.02 1.34 5.89
N LEU A 88 8.88 1.46 5.20
CA LEU A 88 8.82 1.63 3.75
C LEU A 88 8.26 3.02 3.43
N PRO A 89 9.10 3.98 3.02
CA PRO A 89 8.64 5.33 2.73
C PRO A 89 7.59 5.31 1.61
N ALA A 90 6.42 5.86 1.90
CA ALA A 90 5.40 6.13 0.90
C ALA A 90 5.73 7.46 0.22
N THR A 91 6.43 7.39 -0.93
CA THR A 91 6.83 8.57 -1.72
C THR A 91 5.63 9.43 -2.07
N ARG A 92 4.50 8.79 -2.39
CA ARG A 92 3.26 9.48 -2.73
C ARG A 92 2.05 8.65 -2.28
N ILE A 93 1.09 9.33 -1.66
CA ILE A 93 -0.19 8.76 -1.23
C ILE A 93 -1.27 9.65 -1.83
N ASP A 94 -2.18 9.06 -2.60
CA ASP A 94 -3.35 9.75 -3.14
C ASP A 94 -4.60 8.93 -2.89
N ARG A 95 -5.72 9.63 -2.73
CA ARG A 95 -7.03 9.00 -2.74
C ARG A 95 -7.39 8.58 -4.16
N ARG A 96 -7.88 7.35 -4.34
CA ARG A 96 -8.36 6.86 -5.63
C ARG A 96 -9.62 7.66 -6.02
N GLY A 97 -9.53 8.36 -7.15
CA GLY A 97 -10.69 9.02 -7.77
C GLY A 97 -11.57 8.04 -8.55
N GLU A 98 -12.59 8.56 -9.21
CA GLU A 98 -13.42 7.79 -10.12
C GLU A 98 -12.55 7.24 -11.28
N PRO A 99 -12.61 5.93 -11.57
CA PRO A 99 -11.88 5.37 -12.70
C PRO A 99 -12.38 6.01 -13.99
N LEU A 100 -11.46 6.49 -14.82
CA LEU A 100 -11.81 6.97 -16.15
C LEU A 100 -12.11 5.75 -17.03
N GLU A 101 -13.30 5.73 -17.64
CA GLU A 101 -13.65 4.75 -18.66
C GLU A 101 -12.82 5.08 -19.92
N GLY A 102 -11.72 4.36 -20.12
CA GLY A 102 -10.88 4.47 -21.31
C GLY A 102 -11.19 3.35 -22.30
N GLU A 103 -11.45 3.72 -23.56
CA GLU A 103 -11.71 2.84 -24.71
C GLU A 103 -10.55 1.88 -25.05
#